data_AF-A0AA42UE71-F1
#
_entry.id   AF-A0AA42UE71-F1
#
_cell.length_a   1.000
_cell.length_b   1.000
_cell.length_c   1.000
_cell.angle_alpha   90.00
_cell.angle_beta   90.00
_cell.angle_gamma   90.00
#
_symmetry.space_group_name_H-M   'P 1'
#
loop_
_entity.id
_entity.type
_entity.pdbx_description
1 polymer ?
#
loop_
_entity_poly.entity_id
_entity_poly.type
_entity_poly.pdbx_seq_one_letter_code
_entity_poly.pdbx_strand_id
1 'polypeptide(L)'
;MSNNIFKNYPTLQVYFKTADGQSFFQESDARNHAKSLENKTVEKVERPFEAIEDKEVKEVKEYAINAKDSIALIKEATAVTALEAFADDERKSVKEAYGKKLAELNASNDELNQGAETKNDSDDEAEN
;
A
#
# COMPACT_ATOMS: atom_id res chain seq x y z
N MET A 1 22.60 8.87 29.19
CA MET A 1 22.59 8.84 27.72
C MET A 1 21.90 7.56 27.26
N SER A 2 20.72 7.64 26.67
CA SER A 2 20.04 6.47 26.11
C SER A 2 20.81 6.02 24.86
N ASN A 3 21.60 4.95 24.97
CA ASN A 3 22.26 4.28 23.86
C ASN A 3 21.19 3.71 22.93
N ASN A 4 20.70 4.55 22.04
CA ASN A 4 19.57 4.25 21.19
C ASN A 4 20.13 3.55 19.95
N ILE A 5 20.36 2.23 20.05
CA ILE A 5 20.92 1.38 18.99
C ILE A 5 20.15 1.57 17.67
N PHE A 6 18.85 1.89 17.77
CA PHE A 6 17.97 2.20 16.65
C PHE A 6 18.36 3.45 15.85
N LYS A 7 19.15 4.38 16.42
CA LYS A 7 19.71 5.53 15.70
C LYS A 7 20.86 5.12 14.79
N ASN A 8 21.67 4.17 15.23
CA ASN A 8 22.81 3.65 14.45
C ASN A 8 22.34 2.62 13.41
N TYR A 9 21.26 1.89 13.71
CA TYR A 9 20.66 0.90 12.83
C TYR A 9 19.19 1.25 12.56
N PRO A 10 18.91 2.13 11.58
CA PRO A 10 17.58 2.67 11.33
C PRO A 10 16.56 1.61 10.89
N THR A 11 17.03 0.50 10.30
CA THR A 11 16.19 -0.63 9.86
C THR A 11 15.98 -1.68 10.95
N LEU A 12 16.63 -1.54 12.11
CA LEU A 12 16.54 -2.50 13.20
C LEU A 12 15.22 -2.32 13.95
N GLN A 13 14.41 -3.37 13.96
CA GLN A 13 13.11 -3.39 14.65
C GLN A 13 13.23 -3.89 16.09
N VAL A 14 14.15 -4.81 16.35
CA VAL A 14 14.32 -5.45 17.66
C VAL A 14 15.80 -5.72 17.91
N TYR A 15 16.22 -5.59 19.16
CA TYR A 15 17.48 -6.12 19.62
C TYR A 15 17.32 -6.78 20.98
N PHE A 16 18.29 -7.60 21.34
CA PHE A 16 18.32 -8.34 22.59
C PHE A 16 19.47 -7.83 23.43
N LYS A 17 19.20 -7.45 24.67
CA LYS A 17 20.18 -6.94 25.61
C LYS A 17 20.38 -7.92 26.74
N THR A 18 21.63 -8.25 27.04
CA THR A 18 22.00 -9.12 28.16
C THR A 18 22.24 -8.30 29.43
N ALA A 19 22.23 -8.95 30.59
CA ALA A 19 22.35 -8.29 31.90
C ALA A 19 23.69 -7.55 32.10
N ASP A 20 24.74 -7.91 31.36
CA ASP A 20 26.03 -7.22 31.32
C ASP A 20 26.01 -5.94 30.46
N GLY A 21 24.92 -5.69 29.74
CA GLY A 21 24.75 -4.53 28.88
C GLY A 21 25.13 -4.74 27.41
N GLN A 22 25.60 -5.93 27.02
CA GLN A 22 25.82 -6.24 25.59
C GLN A 22 24.49 -6.33 24.83
N SER A 23 24.53 -5.93 23.57
CA SER A 23 23.37 -5.92 22.67
C SER A 23 23.64 -6.80 21.46
N PHE A 24 22.64 -7.60 21.08
CA PHE A 24 22.69 -8.57 20.00
C PHE A 24 21.48 -8.41 19.08
N PHE A 25 21.66 -8.69 17.79
CA PHE A 25 20.56 -8.64 16.82
C PHE A 25 19.75 -9.93 16.78
N GLN A 26 20.35 -11.05 17.21
CA GLN A 26 19.69 -12.35 17.29
C GLN A 26 19.53 -12.79 18.75
N GLU A 27 18.37 -13.36 19.06
CA GLU A 27 18.09 -13.86 20.40
C GLU A 27 19.01 -15.03 20.79
N SER A 28 19.34 -15.89 19.82
CA SER A 28 20.24 -17.03 20.01
C SER A 28 21.60 -16.61 20.53
N ASP A 29 22.15 -15.52 19.99
CA ASP A 29 23.45 -14.99 20.36
C ASP A 29 23.40 -14.40 21.77
N ALA A 30 22.36 -13.62 22.06
CA ALA A 30 22.13 -13.08 23.40
C ALA A 30 21.96 -14.19 24.45
N ARG A 31 21.20 -15.24 24.15
CA ARG A 31 21.02 -16.38 25.07
C ARG A 31 22.31 -17.15 25.27
N ASN A 32 23.10 -17.36 24.22
CA ASN A 32 24.38 -18.05 24.32
C ASN A 32 25.38 -17.26 25.17
N HIS A 33 25.40 -15.93 25.01
CA HIS A 33 26.18 -15.04 25.86
C HIS A 33 25.69 -15.05 27.31
N ALA A 34 24.37 -14.92 27.52
CA ALA A 34 23.79 -14.90 28.85
C ALA A 34 24.06 -16.20 29.65
N LYS A 35 24.29 -17.34 29.00
CA LYS A 35 24.63 -18.61 29.69
C LYS A 35 25.93 -18.54 30.49
N SER A 36 26.90 -17.72 30.07
CA SER A 36 28.18 -17.55 30.77
C SER A 36 28.11 -16.51 31.89
N LEU A 37 27.04 -15.73 31.95
CA LEU A 37 26.80 -14.72 32.99
C LEU A 37 26.11 -15.33 34.22
N GLU A 38 26.33 -14.72 35.38
CA GLU A 38 25.58 -15.05 36.60
C GLU A 38 24.09 -14.75 36.42
N ASN A 39 23.77 -13.62 35.80
CA ASN A 39 22.41 -13.23 35.45
C ASN A 39 22.12 -13.57 33.97
N LYS A 40 21.39 -14.67 33.78
CA LYS A 40 21.08 -15.24 32.46
C LYS A 40 19.89 -14.57 31.76
N THR A 41 19.47 -13.42 32.26
CA THR A 41 18.35 -12.66 31.70
C THR A 41 18.73 -12.04 30.37
N VAL A 42 17.84 -12.20 29.39
CA VAL A 42 17.89 -11.50 28.11
C VAL A 42 16.65 -10.63 28.03
N GLU A 43 16.86 -9.33 27.87
CA GLU A 43 15.81 -8.34 27.68
C GLU A 43 15.61 -8.13 26.17
N LYS A 44 14.39 -8.37 25.70
CA LYS A 44 14.01 -8.03 24.32
C LYS A 44 13.60 -6.57 24.29
N VAL A 45 14.38 -5.75 23.59
CA VAL A 45 14.07 -4.35 23.37
C VAL A 45 13.57 -4.19 21.94
N GLU A 46 12.27 -4.01 21.82
CA GLU A 46 11.64 -3.65 20.56
C GLU A 46 11.73 -2.15 20.36
N ARG A 47 11.88 -1.74 19.10
CA ARG A 47 11.79 -0.33 18.75
C ARG A 47 10.40 0.12 19.20
N PRO A 48 10.29 1.11 20.12
CA PRO A 48 8.99 1.66 20.42
C PRO A 48 8.40 2.10 19.11
N PHE A 49 7.13 1.73 18.86
CA PHE A 49 6.32 2.38 17.85
C PHE A 49 6.10 3.81 18.36
N GLU A 50 7.16 4.64 18.37
CA GLU A 50 6.98 6.04 18.06
C GLU A 50 6.25 5.95 16.74
N ALA A 51 4.95 6.27 16.79
CA ALA A 51 4.20 6.59 15.60
C ALA A 51 5.20 7.33 14.76
N ILE A 52 5.57 6.70 13.64
CA ILE A 52 6.17 7.44 12.57
C ILE A 52 5.12 8.52 12.43
N GLU A 53 5.38 9.74 12.98
CA GLU A 53 4.64 10.92 12.62
C GLU A 53 4.42 10.70 11.16
N ASP A 54 3.15 10.65 10.75
CA ASP A 54 2.73 10.52 9.38
C ASP A 54 3.54 11.56 8.59
N LYS A 55 4.79 11.22 8.27
CA LYS A 55 5.52 11.61 7.11
C LYS A 55 4.62 10.97 6.14
N GLU A 56 3.67 11.81 5.72
CA GLU A 56 2.97 11.74 4.47
C GLU A 56 3.71 10.65 3.71
N VAL A 57 3.03 9.52 3.55
CA VAL A 57 3.23 8.77 2.33
C VAL A 57 2.89 9.82 1.26
N LYS A 58 3.84 10.71 0.99
CA LYS A 58 4.00 11.37 -0.28
C LYS A 58 4.13 10.15 -1.13
N GLU A 59 2.98 9.79 -1.70
CA GLU A 59 2.87 8.98 -2.88
C GLU A 59 4.21 9.14 -3.57
N VAL A 60 4.97 8.04 -3.58
CA VAL A 60 6.21 8.01 -4.31
C VAL A 60 5.77 8.14 -5.76
N LYS A 61 5.55 9.38 -6.20
CA LYS A 61 5.43 9.81 -7.59
C LYS A 61 6.83 9.69 -8.17
N GLU A 62 7.38 8.49 -8.14
CA GLU A 62 8.57 8.15 -8.89
C GLU A 62 8.07 7.53 -10.20
N TYR A 63 7.39 8.37 -10.98
CA TYR A 63 7.01 8.09 -12.35
C TYR A 63 8.25 8.17 -13.24
N ALA A 64 9.08 7.15 -13.16
CA ALA A 64 9.88 6.67 -14.30
C ALA A 64 9.49 5.22 -14.62
N ILE A 65 8.21 4.91 -14.43
CA ILE A 65 7.63 3.65 -14.86
C ILE A 65 7.67 3.64 -16.39
N ASN A 66 8.36 2.69 -17.00
CA ASN A 66 8.42 2.56 -18.46
C ASN A 66 6.99 2.50 -19.05
N ALA A 67 6.85 2.68 -20.37
CA ALA A 67 5.52 2.71 -21.00
C ALA A 67 4.72 1.43 -20.72
N LYS A 68 5.38 0.28 -20.60
CA LYS A 68 4.74 -1.03 -20.40
C LYS A 68 4.12 -1.15 -19.01
N ASP A 69 4.84 -0.73 -17.98
CA ASP A 69 4.40 -0.81 -16.60
C ASP A 69 3.33 0.26 -16.32
N SER A 70 3.39 1.42 -16.99
CA SER A 70 2.33 2.44 -16.93
C SER A 70 1.03 1.91 -17.52
N ILE A 71 1.10 1.19 -18.64
CA ILE A 71 -0.05 0.51 -19.25
C ILE A 71 -0.60 -0.58 -18.33
N ALA A 72 0.25 -1.32 -17.60
CA ALA A 72 -0.20 -2.34 -16.65
C ALA A 72 -0.99 -1.71 -15.49
N LEU A 73 -0.50 -0.61 -14.93
CA LEU A 73 -1.21 0.12 -13.87
C LEU A 73 -2.55 0.68 -14.35
N ILE A 74 -2.59 1.23 -15.57
CA ILE A 74 -3.84 1.70 -16.19
C ILE A 74 -4.84 0.56 -16.33
N LYS A 75 -4.41 -0.65 -16.71
CA LYS A 75 -5.32 -1.80 -16.87
C LYS A 75 -5.92 -2.27 -15.54
N GLU A 76 -5.12 -2.24 -14.47
CA GLU A 76 -5.53 -2.62 -13.12
C GLU A 76 -6.37 -1.54 -12.42
N ALA A 77 -6.39 -0.30 -12.93
CA ALA A 77 -7.15 0.78 -12.33
C ALA A 77 -8.66 0.49 -12.31
N THR A 78 -9.26 0.48 -11.13
CA THR A 78 -10.70 0.23 -10.95
C THR A 78 -11.52 1.50 -10.79
N ALA A 79 -10.88 2.68 -10.75
CA ALA A 79 -11.52 3.97 -10.56
C ALA A 79 -10.94 5.02 -11.50
N VAL A 80 -11.81 5.95 -11.94
CA VAL A 80 -11.42 7.06 -12.83
C VAL A 80 -10.40 8.00 -12.18
N THR A 81 -10.50 8.21 -10.87
CA THR A 81 -9.54 9.03 -10.10
C THR A 81 -8.11 8.47 -10.13
N ALA A 82 -7.96 7.14 -10.14
CA ALA A 82 -6.65 6.51 -10.27
C ALA A 82 -6.04 6.69 -11.67
N LEU A 83 -6.88 6.93 -12.69
CA LEU A 83 -6.43 7.18 -14.05
C LEU A 83 -5.94 8.61 -14.25
N GLU A 84 -6.41 9.60 -13.46
CA GLU A 84 -6.01 11.01 -13.58
C GLU A 84 -4.49 11.20 -13.52
N ALA A 85 -3.78 10.33 -12.79
CA ALA A 85 -2.32 10.34 -12.71
C ALA A 85 -1.61 10.07 -14.05
N PHE A 86 -2.33 9.53 -15.05
CA PHE A 86 -1.81 9.25 -16.40
C PHE A 86 -2.38 10.18 -17.47
N ALA A 87 -3.20 11.17 -17.11
CA ALA A 87 -3.85 12.07 -18.06
C ALA A 87 -2.85 12.96 -18.81
N ASP A 88 -1.80 13.41 -18.13
CA ASP A 88 -0.74 14.27 -18.68
C ASP A 88 0.40 13.48 -19.37
N ASP A 89 0.29 12.16 -19.47
CA ASP A 89 1.35 11.33 -20.06
C ASP A 89 1.47 11.54 -21.58
N GLU A 90 2.62 11.97 -22.09
CA GLU A 90 2.82 12.25 -23.52
C GLU A 90 2.98 10.98 -24.39
N ARG A 91 3.19 9.80 -23.79
CA ARG A 91 3.50 8.58 -24.51
C ARG A 91 2.23 8.04 -25.18
N LYS A 92 2.25 7.94 -26.52
CA LYS A 92 1.10 7.49 -27.34
C LYS A 92 0.43 6.22 -26.81
N SER A 93 1.22 5.19 -26.49
CA SER A 93 0.71 3.90 -26.00
C SER A 93 0.03 3.99 -24.63
N VAL A 94 0.44 4.95 -23.79
CA VAL A 94 -0.14 5.19 -22.47
C VAL A 94 -1.45 5.94 -22.61
N LYS A 95 -1.52 6.98 -23.47
CA LYS A 95 -2.77 7.68 -23.81
C LYS A 95 -3.84 6.74 -24.36
N GLU A 96 -3.44 5.83 -25.26
CA GLU A 96 -4.35 4.82 -25.82
C GLU A 96 -4.89 3.87 -24.75
N ALA A 97 -4.04 3.42 -23.82
CA ALA A 97 -4.47 2.58 -22.70
C ALA A 97 -5.40 3.35 -21.74
N TYR A 98 -5.05 4.59 -21.40
CA TYR A 98 -5.85 5.47 -20.53
C TYR A 98 -7.25 5.67 -21.09
N GLY A 99 -7.37 6.06 -22.37
CA GLY A 99 -8.66 6.28 -23.01
C GLY A 99 -9.53 5.01 -23.07
N LYS A 100 -8.92 3.85 -23.33
CA LYS A 100 -9.63 2.56 -23.32
C LYS A 100 -10.17 2.22 -21.93
N LYS A 101 -9.34 2.34 -20.89
CA LYS A 101 -9.78 2.02 -19.53
C LYS A 101 -10.83 3.00 -19.03
N LEU A 102 -10.70 4.28 -19.35
CA LEU A 102 -11.70 5.30 -19.02
C LEU A 102 -13.07 4.97 -19.66
N ALA A 103 -13.07 4.58 -20.93
CA ALA A 103 -14.28 4.14 -21.62
C ALA A 103 -14.86 2.86 -21.02
N GLU A 104 -14.03 1.88 -20.66
CA GLU A 104 -14.46 0.65 -19.99
C GLU A 104 -15.12 0.92 -18.64
N LEU A 105 -14.50 1.76 -17.79
CA LEU A 105 -15.06 2.12 -16.48
C LEU A 105 -16.38 2.89 -16.61
N ASN A 106 -16.50 3.79 -17.60
CA ASN A 106 -17.73 4.51 -17.87
C ASN A 106 -18.82 3.58 -18.47
N ALA A 107 -18.45 2.68 -19.38
CA ALA A 107 -19.38 1.73 -20.01
C ALA A 107 -19.90 0.69 -19.02
N SER A 108 -19.05 0.16 -18.13
CA SER A 108 -19.49 -0.72 -17.04
C SER A 108 -20.47 -0.03 -16.09
N ASN A 109 -20.40 1.29 -15.97
CA ASN A 109 -21.35 2.06 -15.17
C ASN A 109 -22.68 2.33 -15.92
N ASP A 110 -22.66 2.32 -17.26
CA ASP A 110 -23.83 2.49 -18.12
C ASP A 110 -24.63 1.17 -18.29
N GLU A 111 -23.96 0.02 -18.37
CA GLU A 111 -24.61 -1.30 -18.42
C GLU A 111 -25.42 -1.64 -17.15
N LEU A 112 -25.05 -1.06 -16.00
CA LEU A 112 -25.84 -1.16 -14.76
C LEU A 112 -27.11 -0.28 -14.75
N ASN A 113 -27.19 0.72 -15.63
CA ASN A 113 -28.31 1.65 -15.68
C ASN A 113 -29.26 1.43 -16.87
N GLN A 114 -28.86 0.66 -17.89
CA GLN A 114 -29.74 0.30 -19.03
C GLN A 114 -30.71 -0.87 -18.74
N GLY A 115 -30.81 -1.33 -17.49
CA GLY A 115 -31.81 -2.32 -17.08
C GLY A 115 -33.16 -1.73 -16.60
N ALA A 116 -33.28 -0.40 -16.51
CA ALA A 116 -34.40 0.24 -15.81
C ALA A 116 -35.41 1.00 -16.70
N GLU A 117 -35.33 0.91 -18.02
CA GLU A 117 -36.30 1.55 -18.91
C GLU A 117 -36.85 0.57 -19.95
N THR A 118 -38.01 -0.02 -19.63
CA THR A 118 -39.10 -0.54 -20.50
C THR A 118 -39.86 -1.56 -19.62
N LYS A 119 -41.13 -1.45 -19.25
CA LYS A 119 -42.31 -0.84 -19.86
C LYS A 119 -43.31 -0.57 -18.71
N ASN A 120 -43.62 0.69 -18.42
CA ASN A 120 -44.91 1.02 -17.81
C ASN A 120 -45.83 1.38 -18.98
N ASP A 121 -46.37 0.35 -19.63
CA ASP A 121 -47.46 0.53 -20.59
C ASP A 121 -48.72 -0.11 -20.00
N SER A 122 -49.58 0.79 -19.53
CA SER A 122 -51.01 0.76 -19.78
C SER A 122 -51.82 -0.36 -19.11
N ASP A 123 -52.25 -0.09 -17.87
CA ASP A 123 -53.48 -0.67 -17.32
C ASP A 123 -54.51 0.48 -17.26
N ASP A 124 -55.05 0.83 -18.43
CA ASP A 124 -56.14 1.78 -18.58
C ASP A 124 -57.21 1.15 -19.51
N GLU A 125 -58.37 0.95 -18.90
CA GLU A 125 -59.69 0.60 -19.44
C GLU A 125 -59.90 -0.65 -20.32
N ALA A 126 -60.67 -1.59 -19.77
CA ALA A 126 -61.89 -2.04 -20.44
C ALA A 126 -62.92 -2.55 -19.40
N GLU A 127 -63.93 -1.72 -19.10
CA GLU A 127 -65.26 -2.19 -18.70
C GLU A 127 -65.89 -2.99 -19.83
N ASN A 128 -66.39 -4.21 -19.54
CA ASN A 128 -67.77 -4.65 -19.82
C ASN A 128 -67.99 -6.10 -19.33
#